data_AF-A0A7W0V159-F1
#
_entry.id   AF-A0A7W0V159-F1
#
_cell.length_a   1.000
_cell.length_b   1.000
_cell.length_c   1.000
_cell.angle_alpha   90.00
_cell.angle_beta   90.00
_cell.angle_gamma   90.00
#
_symmetry.space_group_name_H-M   'P 1'
#
loop_
_entity.id
_entity.type
_entity.pdbx_description
1 polymer ?
#
loop_
_entity_poly.entity_id
_entity_poly.type
_entity_poly.pdbx_seq_one_letter_code
_entity_poly.pdbx_strand_id
1 'polypeptide(L)'
;MVRSLTDPFVSPVRRAIANFGFGPNVAPLVTILLAILLGWFALSLAASVLNTAAGVLRSAQGSQFVPLLGYVLYGLLAFYELLIFIRIIFSWGMVSEFNPMMRFLVRATDPLLVPLRRMIPPLGMFDISPIVAFFILWLFEGAIAGTLLRGLPLRFVG
;
A
#
# COMPACT_ATOMS: atom_id res chain seq x y z
N MET A 1 -18.84 -40.84 15.76
CA MET A 1 -19.40 -40.81 14.40
C MET A 1 -19.35 -39.43 13.74
N VAL A 2 -19.43 -38.32 14.50
CA VAL A 2 -19.41 -36.96 13.90
C VAL A 2 -18.04 -36.53 13.34
N ARG A 3 -16.92 -36.95 13.97
CA ARG A 3 -15.54 -36.58 13.54
C ARG A 3 -15.20 -36.94 12.09
N SER A 4 -15.60 -38.12 11.61
CA SER A 4 -15.26 -38.59 10.24
C SER A 4 -15.95 -37.81 9.13
N LEU A 5 -17.07 -37.15 9.42
CA LEU A 5 -17.74 -36.24 8.48
C LEU A 5 -17.13 -34.84 8.52
N THR A 6 -16.49 -34.46 9.63
CA THR A 6 -15.88 -33.13 9.79
C THR A 6 -14.44 -33.07 9.28
N ASP A 7 -13.68 -34.17 9.44
CA ASP A 7 -12.25 -34.23 9.10
C ASP A 7 -11.91 -33.85 7.65
N PRO A 8 -12.68 -34.24 6.61
CA PRO A 8 -12.38 -33.89 5.22
C PRO A 8 -12.41 -32.37 4.98
N PHE A 9 -13.36 -31.68 5.60
CA PHE A 9 -13.57 -30.23 5.43
C PHE A 9 -12.66 -29.40 6.34
N VAL A 10 -12.22 -29.93 7.48
CA VAL A 10 -11.35 -29.23 8.44
C VAL A 10 -9.87 -29.42 8.12
N SER A 11 -9.49 -30.54 7.48
CA SER A 11 -8.08 -30.83 7.15
C SER A 11 -7.37 -29.75 6.31
N PRO A 12 -8.01 -29.08 5.32
CA PRO A 12 -7.36 -28.02 4.55
C PRO A 12 -7.09 -26.78 5.39
N VAL A 13 -8.06 -26.39 6.22
CA VAL A 13 -8.00 -25.21 7.10
C VAL A 13 -6.95 -25.40 8.20
N ARG A 14 -6.92 -26.60 8.81
CA ARG A 14 -5.91 -26.95 9.81
C ARG A 14 -4.49 -26.88 9.25
N ARG A 15 -4.26 -27.35 8.02
CA ARG A 15 -2.96 -27.27 7.34
C ARG A 15 -2.57 -25.83 7.02
N ALA A 16 -3.52 -25.01 6.60
CA ALA A 16 -3.27 -23.58 6.36
C ALA A 16 -2.82 -22.87 7.64
N ILE A 17 -3.56 -23.01 8.75
CA ILE A 17 -3.22 -22.35 10.03
C ILE A 17 -1.89 -22.86 10.61
N ALA A 18 -1.61 -24.16 10.51
CA ALA A 18 -0.35 -24.74 10.98
C ALA A 18 0.87 -24.20 10.21
N ASN A 19 0.74 -23.94 8.90
CA ASN A 19 1.82 -23.39 8.08
C ASN A 19 2.17 -21.93 8.42
N PHE A 20 1.25 -21.18 9.04
CA PHE A 20 1.49 -19.80 9.46
C PHE A 20 2.22 -19.68 10.81
N GLY A 21 2.33 -20.76 11.60
CA GLY A 21 3.02 -20.77 12.89
C GLY A 21 2.39 -19.90 14.00
N PHE A 22 1.35 -19.12 13.69
CA PHE A 22 0.63 -18.28 14.65
C PHE A 22 -0.38 -19.12 15.42
N GLY A 23 -0.15 -19.28 16.73
CA GLY A 23 -1.15 -19.88 17.60
C GLY A 23 -2.47 -19.09 17.57
N PRO A 24 -3.62 -19.71 17.88
CA PRO A 24 -4.94 -19.06 17.89
C PRO A 24 -4.98 -17.74 18.69
N ASN A 25 -4.10 -17.61 19.68
CA ASN A 25 -3.98 -16.43 20.55
C ASN A 25 -3.46 -15.17 19.82
N VAL A 26 -2.80 -15.33 18.68
CA VAL A 26 -2.20 -14.21 17.92
C VAL A 26 -3.16 -13.69 16.85
N ALA A 27 -4.16 -14.49 16.45
CA ALA A 27 -5.12 -14.10 15.41
C ALA A 27 -5.87 -12.78 15.74
N PRO A 28 -6.35 -12.54 16.98
CA PRO A 28 -6.98 -11.25 17.32
C PRO A 28 -6.02 -10.06 17.18
N LEU A 29 -4.75 -10.23 17.56
CA LEU A 29 -3.74 -9.17 17.47
C LEU A 29 -3.44 -8.81 16.01
N VAL A 30 -3.30 -9.81 15.14
CA VAL A 30 -3.07 -9.59 13.71
C VAL A 30 -4.25 -8.87 13.07
N THR A 31 -5.49 -9.26 13.41
CA THR A 31 -6.69 -8.59 12.90
C THR A 31 -6.75 -7.13 13.34
N ILE A 32 -6.47 -6.84 14.61
CA ILE A 32 -6.42 -5.46 15.12
C ILE A 32 -5.31 -4.66 14.42
N LEU A 33 -4.11 -5.23 14.28
CA LEU A 33 -2.99 -4.58 13.60
C LEU A 33 -3.33 -4.25 12.14
N LEU A 34 -3.92 -5.20 11.40
CA LEU A 34 -4.36 -5.00 10.03
C LEU A 34 -5.44 -3.91 9.96
N ALA A 35 -6.42 -3.92 10.86
CA ALA A 35 -7.45 -2.88 10.90
C ALA A 35 -6.86 -1.48 11.14
N ILE A 36 -5.90 -1.35 12.07
CA ILE A 36 -5.19 -0.10 12.33
C ILE A 36 -4.39 0.33 11.10
N LEU A 37 -3.64 -0.58 10.47
CA LEU A 37 -2.85 -0.30 9.28
C LEU A 37 -3.74 0.18 8.13
N LEU A 38 -4.84 -0.52 7.85
CA LEU A 38 -5.81 -0.16 6.82
C LEU A 38 -6.44 1.20 7.11
N GLY A 39 -6.83 1.46 8.35
CA GLY A 39 -7.40 2.74 8.76
C GLY A 39 -6.40 3.89 8.61
N TRP A 40 -5.17 3.70 9.08
CA TRP A 40 -4.09 4.68 8.92
C TRP A 40 -3.81 4.98 7.45
N PHE A 41 -3.73 3.95 6.60
CA PHE A 41 -3.52 4.12 5.17
C PHE A 41 -4.69 4.81 4.46
N ALA A 42 -5.94 4.49 4.84
CA ALA A 42 -7.11 5.16 4.28
C ALA A 42 -7.12 6.65 4.65
N LEU A 43 -6.78 6.98 5.90
CA LEU A 43 -6.66 8.37 6.37
C LEU A 43 -5.50 9.09 5.69
N SER A 44 -4.36 8.43 5.49
CA SER A 44 -3.22 9.04 4.79
C SER A 44 -3.57 9.36 3.34
N LEU A 45 -4.23 8.44 2.63
CA LEU A 45 -4.69 8.71 1.27
C LEU A 45 -5.70 9.85 1.19
N ALA A 46 -6.68 9.88 2.10
CA ALA A 46 -7.64 10.97 2.16
C ALA A 46 -6.94 12.31 2.41
N ALA A 47 -5.98 12.35 3.34
CA ALA A 47 -5.18 13.52 3.61
C ALA A 47 -4.34 13.93 2.39
N SER A 48 -3.69 12.99 1.70
CA SER A 48 -2.90 13.25 0.50
C SER A 48 -3.74 13.83 -0.63
N VAL A 49 -4.95 13.31 -0.85
CA VAL A 49 -5.90 13.86 -1.84
C VAL A 49 -6.33 15.28 -1.46
N LEU A 50 -6.73 15.50 -0.20
CA LEU A 50 -7.15 16.82 0.27
C LEU A 50 -6.01 17.84 0.21
N ASN A 51 -4.80 17.46 0.63
CA ASN A 51 -3.61 18.30 0.58
C ASN A 51 -3.22 18.64 -0.86
N THR A 52 -3.26 17.65 -1.76
CA THR A 52 -3.02 17.86 -3.19
C THR A 52 -4.04 18.82 -3.77
N ALA A 53 -5.33 18.57 -3.56
CA ALA A 53 -6.41 19.41 -4.09
C ALA A 53 -6.32 20.84 -3.54
N ALA A 54 -6.20 21.00 -2.23
CA ALA A 54 -6.07 22.30 -1.59
C ALA A 54 -4.79 23.02 -2.03
N GLY A 55 -3.68 22.30 -2.15
CA GLY A 55 -2.40 22.82 -2.62
C GLY A 55 -2.49 23.33 -4.05
N VAL A 56 -3.02 22.52 -4.96
CA VAL A 56 -3.25 22.90 -6.37
C VAL A 56 -4.14 24.13 -6.47
N LEU A 57 -5.26 24.18 -5.73
CA LEU A 57 -6.17 25.32 -5.74
C LEU A 57 -5.50 26.61 -5.24
N ARG A 58 -4.75 26.53 -4.13
CA ARG A 58 -4.01 27.68 -3.59
C ARG A 58 -2.93 28.15 -4.55
N SER A 59 -2.18 27.23 -5.16
CA SER A 59 -1.13 27.57 -6.12
C SER A 59 -1.71 28.18 -7.40
N ALA A 60 -2.87 27.71 -7.85
CA ALA A 60 -3.57 28.27 -9.00
C ALA A 60 -4.04 29.72 -8.73
N GLN A 61 -4.58 30.00 -7.55
CA GLN A 61 -5.01 31.36 -7.17
C GLN A 61 -3.83 32.32 -7.03
N GLY A 62 -2.70 31.85 -6.50
CA GLY A 62 -1.49 32.65 -6.33
C GLY A 62 -0.62 32.79 -7.59
N SER A 63 -1.00 32.19 -8.72
CA SER A 63 -0.15 32.07 -9.93
C SER A 63 1.25 31.48 -9.64
N GLN A 64 1.35 30.60 -8.65
CA GLN A 64 2.61 30.01 -8.21
C GLN A 64 2.86 28.68 -8.92
N PHE A 65 3.75 28.69 -9.92
CA PHE A 65 4.02 27.49 -10.74
C PHE A 65 4.77 26.38 -10.00
N VAL A 66 5.75 26.74 -9.16
CA VAL A 66 6.62 25.74 -8.49
C VAL A 66 5.83 24.88 -7.49
N PRO A 67 5.04 25.45 -6.56
CA PRO A 67 4.27 24.63 -5.63
C PRO A 67 3.14 23.87 -6.31
N LEU A 68 2.54 24.42 -7.38
CA LEU A 68 1.53 23.72 -8.19
C LEU A 68 2.09 22.39 -8.69
N LEU A 69 3.27 22.44 -9.32
CA LEU A 69 3.95 21.24 -9.81
C LEU A 69 4.27 20.28 -8.65
N GLY A 70 4.75 20.81 -7.52
CA GLY A 70 5.03 20.01 -6.33
C GLY A 70 3.82 19.23 -5.83
N TYR A 71 2.65 19.87 -5.72
CA TYR A 71 1.42 19.21 -5.27
C TYR A 71 0.91 18.18 -6.28
N VAL A 72 1.00 18.47 -7.59
CA VAL A 72 0.63 17.50 -8.62
C VAL A 72 1.51 16.25 -8.52
N LEU A 73 2.83 16.42 -8.42
CA LEU A 73 3.77 15.31 -8.27
C LEU A 73 3.51 14.52 -6.98
N TYR A 74 3.27 15.22 -5.87
CA TYR A 74 2.92 14.60 -4.59
C TYR A 74 1.67 13.72 -4.71
N GLY A 75 0.60 14.23 -5.31
CA GLY A 75 -0.63 13.47 -5.53
C GLY A 75 -0.45 12.26 -6.45
N LEU A 76 0.42 12.35 -7.46
CA LEU A 76 0.73 11.22 -8.35
C LEU A 76 1.46 10.10 -7.60
N LEU A 77 2.37 10.43 -6.66
CA LEU A 77 3.03 9.44 -5.81
C LEU A 77 2.02 8.74 -4.91
N ALA A 78 1.16 9.50 -4.21
CA ALA A 78 0.10 8.94 -3.37
C ALA A 78 -0.87 8.05 -4.17
N PHE A 79 -1.19 8.41 -5.41
CA PHE A 79 -1.98 7.56 -6.29
C PHE A 79 -1.26 6.25 -6.64
N TYR A 80 0.04 6.31 -6.88
CA TYR A 80 0.85 5.12 -7.17
C TYR A 80 0.95 4.19 -5.94
N GLU A 81 1.07 4.75 -4.73
CA GLU A 81 0.99 4.01 -3.47
C GLU A 81 -0.34 3.26 -3.34
N LEU A 82 -1.47 3.91 -3.67
CA LEU A 82 -2.78 3.27 -3.70
C LEU A 82 -2.80 2.05 -4.65
N LEU A 83 -2.19 2.14 -5.85
CA LEU A 83 -2.13 1.00 -6.77
C LEU A 83 -1.36 -0.18 -6.17
N ILE A 84 -0.22 0.08 -5.54
CA ILE A 84 0.57 -0.96 -4.86
C ILE A 84 -0.25 -1.58 -3.73
N PHE A 85 -0.93 -0.76 -2.94
CA PHE A 85 -1.75 -1.22 -1.82
C PHE A 85 -2.93 -2.09 -2.26
N ILE A 86 -3.67 -1.66 -3.29
CA ILE A 86 -4.76 -2.47 -3.87
C ILE A 86 -4.21 -3.81 -4.38
N ARG A 87 -3.04 -3.82 -5.03
CA ARG A 87 -2.39 -5.05 -5.50
C ARG A 87 -2.11 -6.01 -4.33
N ILE A 88 -1.62 -5.52 -3.19
CA ILE A 88 -1.38 -6.34 -1.99
C ILE A 88 -2.70 -6.94 -1.49
N ILE A 89 -3.75 -6.12 -1.34
CA ILE A 89 -5.07 -6.60 -0.90
C ILE A 89 -5.61 -7.68 -1.85
N PHE A 90 -5.52 -7.44 -3.17
CA PHE A 90 -6.01 -8.39 -4.18
C PHE A 90 -5.21 -9.69 -4.16
N SER A 91 -3.91 -9.63 -3.87
CA SER A 91 -3.06 -10.82 -3.74
C SER A 91 -3.47 -11.69 -2.54
N TRP A 92 -3.84 -11.09 -1.41
CA TRP A 92 -4.32 -11.81 -0.23
C TRP A 92 -5.74 -12.36 -0.40
N GLY A 93 -6.60 -11.61 -1.10
CA GLY A 93 -7.95 -12.05 -1.47
C GLY A 93 -7.98 -13.17 -2.52
N MET A 94 -6.83 -13.70 -2.94
CA MET A 94 -6.70 -14.71 -4.00
C MET A 94 -7.44 -14.32 -5.30
N VAL A 95 -7.43 -13.03 -5.63
CA VAL A 95 -8.04 -12.55 -6.88
C VAL A 95 -7.24 -13.12 -8.05
N SER A 96 -7.94 -13.78 -8.97
CA SER A 96 -7.33 -14.41 -10.14
C SER A 96 -6.48 -13.44 -10.97
N GLU A 97 -5.31 -13.89 -11.42
CA GLU A 97 -4.44 -13.15 -12.34
C GLU A 97 -5.11 -12.85 -13.69
N PHE A 98 -6.15 -13.60 -14.04
CA PHE A 98 -6.98 -13.36 -15.23
C PHE A 98 -7.99 -12.21 -15.05
N ASN A 99 -8.10 -11.63 -13.85
CA ASN A 99 -8.91 -10.44 -13.65
C ASN A 99 -8.26 -9.23 -14.36
N PRO A 100 -8.99 -8.50 -15.23
CA PRO A 100 -8.45 -7.31 -15.92
C PRO A 100 -7.87 -6.26 -14.96
N MET A 101 -8.50 -6.07 -13.80
CA MET A 101 -8.03 -5.13 -12.79
C MET A 101 -6.71 -5.58 -12.17
N MET A 102 -6.58 -6.87 -11.84
CA MET A 102 -5.30 -7.42 -11.37
C MET A 102 -4.19 -7.23 -12.40
N ARG A 103 -4.45 -7.54 -13.68
CA ARG A 103 -3.47 -7.31 -14.75
C ARG A 103 -3.08 -5.84 -14.89
N PHE A 104 -4.03 -4.92 -14.75
CA PHE A 104 -3.73 -3.49 -14.75
C PHE A 104 -2.81 -3.11 -13.59
N LEU A 105 -3.15 -3.52 -12.37
CA LEU A 105 -2.33 -3.24 -11.18
C LEU A 105 -0.92 -3.80 -11.31
N VAL A 106 -0.79 -5.05 -11.76
CA VAL A 106 0.50 -5.70 -12.01
C VAL A 106 1.30 -4.89 -13.04
N ARG A 107 0.73 -4.60 -14.21
CA ARG A 107 1.42 -3.83 -15.25
C ARG A 107 1.82 -2.42 -14.81
N ALA A 108 0.96 -1.76 -14.03
CA ALA A 108 1.21 -0.41 -13.54
C ALA A 108 2.34 -0.38 -12.49
N THR A 109 2.40 -1.40 -11.61
CA THR A 109 3.32 -1.40 -10.45
C THR A 109 4.61 -2.20 -10.67
N ASP A 110 4.64 -3.11 -11.64
CA ASP A 110 5.80 -3.94 -11.99
C ASP A 110 7.06 -3.16 -12.36
N PRO A 111 7.00 -2.00 -13.07
CA PRO A 111 8.20 -1.22 -13.37
C PRO A 111 9.02 -0.85 -12.13
N LEU A 112 8.37 -0.68 -10.97
CA LEU A 112 9.05 -0.46 -9.69
C LEU A 112 9.27 -1.78 -8.93
N LEU A 113 8.26 -2.64 -8.85
CA LEU A 113 8.31 -3.83 -8.00
C LEU A 113 9.22 -4.93 -8.55
N VAL A 114 9.29 -5.14 -9.87
CA VAL A 114 10.12 -6.19 -10.48
C VAL A 114 11.62 -5.94 -10.25
N PRO A 115 12.17 -4.73 -10.46
CA PRO A 115 13.56 -4.45 -10.08
C PRO A 115 13.83 -4.69 -8.60
N LEU A 116 12.93 -4.25 -7.72
CA LEU A 116 13.08 -4.44 -6.27
C LEU A 116 13.08 -5.93 -5.89
N ARG A 117 12.21 -6.74 -6.49
CA ARG A 117 12.19 -8.21 -6.30
C ARG A 117 13.47 -8.90 -6.77
N ARG A 118 14.16 -8.34 -7.77
CA ARG A 118 15.44 -8.89 -8.23
C ARG A 118 16.59 -8.54 -7.29
N MET A 119 16.52 -7.38 -6.61
CA MET A 119 17.53 -6.93 -5.66
C MET A 119 17.35 -7.54 -4.27
N ILE A 120 16.10 -7.79 -3.87
CA ILE A 120 15.76 -8.26 -2.52
C ILE A 120 15.36 -9.73 -2.62
N PRO A 121 16.12 -10.66 -2.02
CA PRO A 121 15.72 -12.06 -1.98
C PRO A 121 14.39 -12.20 -1.21
N PRO A 122 13.44 -13.03 -1.69
CA PRO A 122 12.17 -13.22 -1.01
C PRO A 122 12.37 -13.82 0.39
N LEU A 123 11.68 -13.28 1.41
CA LEU A 123 11.66 -13.89 2.74
C LEU A 123 10.53 -14.93 2.79
N GLY A 124 10.87 -16.16 2.41
CA GLY A 124 9.92 -17.28 2.35
C GLY A 124 8.87 -17.06 1.24
N MET A 125 7.58 -17.15 1.58
CA MET A 125 6.48 -16.95 0.63
C MET A 125 6.07 -15.47 0.49
N PHE A 126 6.65 -14.56 1.27
CA PHE A 126 6.22 -13.17 1.30
C PHE A 126 7.10 -12.28 0.42
N ASP A 127 6.43 -11.53 -0.45
CA ASP A 127 7.07 -10.48 -1.23
C ASP A 127 7.18 -9.20 -0.42
N ILE A 128 8.41 -8.80 -0.08
CA ILE A 128 8.71 -7.58 0.69
C ILE A 128 8.96 -6.38 -0.21
N SER A 129 9.07 -6.59 -1.53
CA SER A 129 9.26 -5.49 -2.48
C SER A 129 8.23 -4.36 -2.35
N PRO A 130 6.93 -4.59 -1.99
CA PRO A 130 5.99 -3.51 -1.78
C PRO A 130 6.33 -2.62 -0.58
N ILE A 131 6.86 -3.19 0.51
CA ILE A 131 7.28 -2.43 1.70
C ILE A 131 8.43 -1.50 1.34
N VAL A 132 9.42 -2.01 0.59
CA VAL A 132 10.53 -1.19 0.12
C VAL A 132 10.09 -0.14 -0.90
N ALA A 133 9.12 -0.47 -1.75
CA ALA A 133 8.52 0.50 -2.66
C ALA A 133 7.85 1.65 -1.90
N PHE A 134 7.04 1.37 -0.87
CA PHE A 134 6.46 2.42 -0.02
C PHE A 134 7.54 3.29 0.63
N PHE A 135 8.61 2.69 1.14
CA PHE A 135 9.72 3.45 1.72
C PHE A 135 10.39 4.39 0.69
N ILE A 136 10.62 3.92 -0.53
CA ILE A 136 11.20 4.73 -1.61
C ILE A 136 10.25 5.88 -1.99
N LEU A 137 8.96 5.61 -2.11
CA LEU A 137 7.95 6.62 -2.44
C LEU A 137 7.87 7.68 -1.34
N TRP A 138 7.86 7.27 -0.07
CA TRP A 138 7.91 8.17 1.07
C TRP A 138 9.14 9.10 1.06
N LEU A 139 10.32 8.58 0.67
CA LEU A 139 11.52 9.42 0.50
C LEU A 139 11.34 10.46 -0.63
N PHE A 140 10.74 10.07 -1.76
CA PHE A 140 10.45 11.00 -2.86
C PHE A 140 9.43 12.06 -2.46
N GLU A 141 8.39 11.67 -1.74
CA GLU A 141 7.41 12.60 -1.18
C GLU A 141 8.06 13.62 -0.24
N GLY A 142 8.92 13.14 0.68
CA GLY A 142 9.69 14.00 1.58
C GLY A 142 10.64 14.95 0.85
N ALA A 143 11.30 14.47 -0.22
CA ALA A 143 12.15 15.31 -1.06
C ALA A 143 11.37 16.40 -1.79
N ILE A 144 10.20 16.08 -2.35
CA ILE A 144 9.31 17.05 -3.00
C ILE A 144 8.82 18.08 -1.98
N ALA A 145 8.37 17.62 -0.81
CA ALA A 145 7.92 18.48 0.27
C ALA A 145 9.02 19.44 0.75
N GLY A 146 10.24 18.94 0.92
CA GLY A 146 11.39 19.71 1.37
C GLY A 146 11.98 20.68 0.34
N THR A 147 11.68 20.48 -0.95
CA THR A 147 12.24 21.29 -2.05
C THR A 147 11.18 22.17 -2.72
N LEU A 148 10.21 21.57 -3.41
CA LEU A 148 9.19 22.24 -4.22
C LEU A 148 8.08 22.89 -3.39
N LEU A 149 7.84 22.37 -2.18
CA LEU A 149 6.79 22.86 -1.28
C LEU A 149 7.37 23.63 -0.08
N ARG A 150 8.65 24.01 -0.14
CA ARG A 150 9.39 24.70 0.93
C ARG A 150 8.86 26.13 1.10
N GLY A 151 8.07 26.35 2.16
CA GLY A 151 7.52 27.68 2.51
C GLY A 151 6.03 27.72 2.82
N LEU A 152 5.32 26.59 2.80
CA LEU A 152 3.88 26.54 3.10
C LEU A 152 3.59 25.93 4.50
N PRO A 153 2.56 26.43 5.21
CA PRO A 153 2.27 26.06 6.61
C PRO A 153 1.65 24.68 6.80
N LEU A 154 1.35 23.94 5.72
CA LEU A 154 0.86 22.58 5.84
C LEU A 154 2.05 21.68 6.18
N ARG A 155 2.19 21.37 7.47
CA ARG A 155 3.06 20.30 7.94
C ARG A 155 2.55 19.01 7.31
N PHE A 156 3.23 18.55 6.27
CA PHE A 156 3.08 17.19 5.76
C PHE A 156 3.33 16.27 6.96
N VAL A 157 2.32 15.50 7.33
CA VAL A 157 2.40 14.61 8.49
C VAL A 157 3.43 13.54 8.15
N GLY A 158 4.62 13.71 8.71
CA GLY A 158 5.72 12.75 8.76
C GLY A 158 6.29 12.75 10.17
#